data_AF-A0A8H5NJL0-F1
#
_entry.id   AF-A0A8H5NJL0-F1
#
_cell.length_a   1.000
_cell.length_b   1.000
_cell.length_c   1.000
_cell.angle_alpha   90.00
_cell.angle_beta   90.00
_cell.angle_gamma   90.00
#
_symmetry.space_group_name_H-M   'P 1'
#
loop_
_entity.id
_entity.type
_entity.pdbx_description
1 polymer ?
#
loop_
_entity_poly.entity_id
_entity_poly.type
_entity_poly.pdbx_seq_one_letter_code
_entity_poly.pdbx_strand_id
1 'polypeptide(L)'
;MSVTLLPAEAPKSPAENFRRYIQELHNDDDLLLVEKEVDPDLELAAICRRVYKKEDKAPLFMNVKGSSSGGLLRVLSAPMWLDKGDDMPFALCFGVPPAAIMVSGMPILKGVNEAGYVGALTGNPVEVIECETNDIYAPTRAEIVYEGFVSTTEATPKGPMAEHHGHIFPGESHDCPLFRVNAITHRTDPILPVCVAGRAPEENHTVWGLMQAAETLTICQDAGLPITMAWNPFESHCL
;
A
#
# COMPACT_ATOMS: atom_id res chain seq x y z
N MET A 1 14.90 -8.42 19.55
CA MET A 1 15.16 -9.87 19.35
C MET A 1 14.89 -10.12 17.88
N SER A 2 15.85 -10.63 17.11
CA SER A 2 15.66 -10.90 15.67
C SER A 2 14.96 -12.26 15.54
N VAL A 3 13.69 -12.25 15.16
CA VAL A 3 12.95 -13.46 14.78
C VAL A 3 13.07 -13.61 13.27
N THR A 4 13.70 -14.69 12.85
CA THR A 4 13.78 -15.09 11.45
C THR A 4 12.41 -15.67 11.07
N LEU A 5 11.68 -14.97 10.21
CA LEU A 5 10.44 -15.50 9.62
C LEU A 5 10.74 -16.86 8.98
N LEU A 6 10.06 -17.91 9.44
CA LEU A 6 10.21 -19.27 8.90
C LEU A 6 9.98 -19.26 7.38
N PRO A 7 10.69 -20.10 6.61
CA PRO A 7 10.48 -20.19 5.18
C PRO A 7 9.13 -20.86 4.92
N ALA A 8 8.09 -20.06 4.70
CA ALA A 8 6.87 -20.53 4.05
C ALA A 8 7.26 -21.13 2.69
N GLU A 9 6.62 -22.25 2.29
CA GLU A 9 6.80 -22.85 0.97
C GLU A 9 6.78 -21.78 -0.12
N ALA A 10 7.63 -21.91 -1.14
CA ALA A 10 7.76 -20.90 -2.19
C ALA A 10 6.40 -20.68 -2.89
N PRO A 11 5.79 -19.48 -2.80
CA PRO A 11 4.51 -19.22 -3.43
C PRO A 11 4.60 -19.37 -4.95
N LYS A 12 3.55 -19.91 -5.55
CA LYS A 12 3.54 -20.26 -6.97
C LYS A 12 3.29 -19.07 -7.89
N SER A 13 2.73 -17.96 -7.40
CA SER A 13 2.37 -16.79 -8.23
C SER A 13 2.92 -15.45 -7.70
N PRO A 14 3.09 -14.44 -8.58
CA PRO A 14 3.49 -13.08 -8.19
C PRO A 14 2.44 -12.37 -7.32
N ALA A 15 1.15 -12.67 -7.53
CA ALA A 15 0.03 -12.05 -6.81
C ALA A 15 0.08 -12.35 -5.30
N GLU A 16 0.69 -13.48 -4.92
CA GLU A 16 0.81 -13.96 -3.55
C GLU A 16 2.13 -13.53 -2.88
N ASN A 17 3.07 -12.94 -3.61
CA ASN A 17 4.43 -12.74 -3.11
C ASN A 17 5.14 -11.55 -3.76
N PHE A 18 5.37 -10.50 -2.97
CA PHE A 18 5.98 -9.26 -3.43
C PHE A 18 7.36 -9.46 -4.06
N ARG A 19 8.28 -10.21 -3.45
CA ARG A 19 9.61 -10.44 -4.04
C ARG A 19 9.57 -11.24 -5.33
N ARG A 20 8.60 -12.15 -5.48
CA ARG A 20 8.39 -12.87 -6.75
C ARG A 20 7.86 -11.94 -7.83
N TYR A 21 6.94 -11.05 -7.48
CA TYR A 21 6.49 -9.99 -8.38
C TYR A 21 7.65 -9.12 -8.86
N ILE A 22 8.54 -8.66 -7.96
CA ILE A 22 9.75 -7.92 -8.35
C ILE A 22 10.67 -8.75 -9.26
N GLN A 23 10.84 -10.05 -8.97
CA GLN A 23 11.64 -10.95 -9.81
C GLN A 23 11.04 -11.12 -11.21
N GLU A 24 9.71 -11.19 -11.32
CA GLU A 24 9.02 -11.28 -12.60
C GLU A 24 9.16 -9.97 -13.39
N LEU A 25 9.01 -8.80 -12.75
CA LEU A 25 9.33 -7.51 -13.38
C LEU A 25 10.77 -7.48 -13.91
N HIS A 26 11.73 -8.02 -13.15
CA HIS A 26 13.13 -8.12 -13.62
C HIS A 26 13.28 -9.06 -14.81
N ASN A 27 12.61 -10.22 -14.79
CA ASN A 27 12.70 -11.21 -15.87
C ASN A 27 12.05 -10.73 -17.17
N ASP A 28 10.99 -9.94 -17.06
CA ASP A 28 10.23 -9.39 -18.17
C ASP A 28 10.84 -8.08 -18.72
N ASP A 29 11.99 -7.66 -18.18
CA ASP A 29 12.69 -6.41 -18.50
C ASP A 29 11.88 -5.15 -18.15
N ASP A 30 11.01 -5.23 -17.14
CA ASP A 30 10.14 -4.17 -16.62
C ASP A 30 10.64 -3.52 -15.31
N LEU A 31 11.84 -3.91 -14.83
CA LEU A 31 12.47 -3.37 -13.62
C LEU A 31 13.72 -2.53 -13.95
N LEU A 32 13.80 -1.32 -13.40
CA LEU A 32 14.97 -0.43 -13.46
C LEU A 32 15.69 -0.41 -12.11
N LEU A 33 16.89 -0.99 -12.06
CA LEU A 33 17.74 -0.91 -10.86
C LEU A 33 18.47 0.43 -10.78
N VAL A 34 18.24 1.17 -9.70
CA VAL A 34 18.90 2.44 -9.41
C VAL A 34 19.92 2.24 -8.29
N GLU A 35 21.17 1.96 -8.67
CA GLU A 35 22.27 1.68 -7.73
C GLU A 35 22.95 2.94 -7.18
N LYS A 36 22.85 4.04 -7.91
CA LYS A 36 23.39 5.33 -7.47
C LYS A 36 22.64 5.80 -6.22
N GLU A 37 23.36 6.41 -5.28
CA GLU A 37 22.72 7.06 -4.12
C GLU A 37 21.69 8.09 -4.56
N VAL A 38 20.49 8.02 -3.97
CA VAL A 38 19.36 8.94 -4.22
C VAL A 38 18.91 9.57 -2.90
N ASP A 39 18.70 10.88 -2.89
CA ASP A 39 18.11 11.58 -1.75
C ASP A 39 16.58 11.30 -1.68
N PRO A 40 16.03 10.83 -0.55
CA PRO A 40 14.58 10.65 -0.43
C PRO A 40 13.82 11.98 -0.49
N ASP A 41 14.46 13.12 -0.18
CA ASP A 41 13.85 14.43 -0.30
C ASP A 41 13.80 14.87 -1.76
N LEU A 42 12.62 14.71 -2.36
CA LEU A 42 12.24 15.10 -3.72
C LEU A 42 13.00 14.42 -4.88
N GLU A 43 14.22 13.92 -4.72
CA GLU A 43 14.94 13.26 -5.83
C GLU A 43 14.29 11.92 -6.18
N LEU A 44 13.97 11.10 -5.19
CA LEU A 44 13.24 9.84 -5.38
C LEU A 44 11.91 10.10 -6.09
N ALA A 45 11.15 11.08 -5.59
CA ALA A 45 9.88 11.50 -6.19
C ALA A 45 10.04 11.99 -7.65
N ALA A 46 11.09 12.76 -7.94
CA ALA A 46 11.38 13.24 -9.27
C ALA A 46 11.76 12.11 -10.24
N ILE A 47 12.49 11.10 -9.78
CA ILE A 47 12.85 9.92 -10.56
C ILE A 47 11.60 9.09 -10.87
N CYS A 48 10.80 8.73 -9.86
CA CYS A 48 9.54 8.02 -10.06
C CYS A 48 8.63 8.78 -11.04
N ARG A 49 8.49 10.10 -10.85
CA ARG A 49 7.67 10.93 -11.74
C ARG A 49 8.18 10.93 -13.18
N ARG A 50 9.50 10.91 -13.38
CA ARG A 50 10.11 10.87 -14.71
C ARG A 50 9.88 9.51 -15.39
N VAL A 51 9.93 8.42 -14.64
CA VAL A 51 9.60 7.07 -15.12
C VAL A 51 8.17 7.03 -15.65
N TYR A 52 7.17 7.42 -14.85
CA TYR A 52 5.77 7.40 -15.30
C TYR A 52 5.53 8.26 -16.54
N LYS A 53 6.12 9.47 -16.60
CA LYS A 53 5.98 10.36 -17.77
C LYS A 53 6.55 9.78 -19.06
N LYS A 54 7.50 8.86 -18.94
CA LYS A 54 8.14 8.21 -20.08
C LYS A 54 7.58 6.82 -20.35
N GLU A 55 6.65 6.34 -19.53
CA GLU A 55 6.16 4.96 -19.55
C GLU A 55 7.34 3.97 -19.49
N ASP A 56 8.31 4.28 -18.63
CA ASP A 56 9.54 3.51 -18.46
C ASP A 56 9.38 2.46 -17.34
N LYS A 57 10.38 1.62 -17.14
CA LYS A 57 10.40 0.48 -16.20
C LYS A 57 10.25 0.90 -14.74
N ALA A 58 9.65 0.05 -13.90
CA ALA A 58 9.45 0.30 -12.48
C ALA A 58 10.81 0.47 -11.76
N PRO A 59 11.06 1.58 -11.04
CA PRO A 59 12.35 1.82 -10.41
C PRO A 59 12.46 1.10 -9.07
N LEU A 60 13.59 0.42 -8.85
CA LEU A 60 13.99 -0.13 -7.55
C LEU A 60 15.28 0.56 -7.09
N PHE A 61 15.19 1.34 -6.01
CA PHE A 61 16.30 2.10 -5.45
C PHE A 61 17.08 1.24 -4.47
N MET A 62 18.34 0.96 -4.79
CA MET A 62 19.21 0.10 -3.97
C MET A 62 20.00 0.89 -2.91
N ASN A 63 20.10 2.20 -3.07
CA ASN A 63 20.89 3.07 -2.20
C ASN A 63 20.18 4.41 -1.96
N VAL A 64 19.34 4.47 -0.93
CA VAL A 64 18.66 5.71 -0.52
C VAL A 64 19.40 6.33 0.65
N LYS A 65 19.76 7.62 0.50
CA LYS A 65 20.52 8.37 1.50
C LYS A 65 19.80 8.39 2.85
N GLY A 66 20.53 8.12 3.92
CA GLY A 66 19.99 8.16 5.28
C GLY A 66 19.05 6.99 5.62
N SER A 67 19.06 5.91 4.83
CA SER A 67 18.33 4.67 5.12
C SER A 67 18.87 3.98 6.39
N SER A 68 18.45 4.52 7.53
CA SER A 68 18.32 3.86 8.83
C SER A 68 16.87 4.09 9.23
N SER A 69 16.05 3.05 9.09
CA SER A 69 14.62 2.89 9.45
C SER A 69 13.85 4.16 9.86
N GLY A 70 12.99 4.70 8.98
CA GLY A 70 12.19 5.88 9.31
C GLY A 70 11.03 6.21 8.36
N GLY A 71 9.86 5.59 8.62
CA GLY A 71 8.47 6.07 8.49
C GLY A 71 7.91 6.75 7.21
N LEU A 72 6.76 6.25 6.69
CA LEU A 72 5.63 7.07 6.23
C LEU A 72 4.30 6.28 6.02
N LEU A 73 3.17 6.98 6.27
CA LEU A 73 1.81 6.88 5.69
C LEU A 73 0.66 6.11 6.41
N ARG A 74 -0.57 6.41 5.95
CA ARG A 74 -1.83 6.73 6.66
C ARG A 74 -2.70 5.52 7.01
N VAL A 75 -3.52 5.65 8.04
CA VAL A 75 -4.45 4.63 8.54
C VAL A 75 -5.83 5.24 8.82
N LEU A 76 -6.86 4.43 8.56
CA LEU A 76 -8.27 4.70 8.82
C LEU A 76 -8.53 4.72 10.35
N SER A 77 -9.11 5.79 10.89
CA SER A 77 -9.49 5.86 12.31
C SER A 77 -10.70 4.97 12.58
N ALA A 78 -10.62 4.07 13.57
CA ALA A 78 -11.77 3.27 14.00
C ALA A 78 -12.49 3.95 15.17
N PRO A 79 -13.68 4.54 14.97
CA PRO A 79 -14.39 5.27 16.02
C PRO A 79 -14.85 4.37 17.18
N MET A 80 -14.87 3.04 16.99
CA MET A 80 -15.28 2.09 18.04
C MET A 80 -14.37 2.06 19.27
N TRP A 81 -13.10 2.49 19.13
CA TRP A 81 -12.16 2.58 20.25
C TRP A 81 -12.33 3.88 21.05
N LEU A 82 -12.87 4.94 20.42
CA LEU A 82 -13.21 6.18 21.10
C LEU A 82 -14.26 5.95 22.19
N ASP A 83 -15.28 5.16 21.90
CA ASP A 83 -16.36 4.83 22.85
C ASP A 83 -15.86 3.98 24.04
N LYS A 84 -14.74 3.28 23.88
CA LYS A 84 -14.11 2.48 24.93
C LYS A 84 -13.14 3.28 25.81
N GLY A 85 -12.66 4.43 25.32
CA GLY A 85 -11.66 5.26 26.01
C GLY A 85 -10.24 4.67 25.99
N ASP A 86 -9.99 3.66 25.17
CA ASP A 86 -8.70 2.99 25.02
C ASP A 86 -8.09 3.29 23.64
N ASP A 87 -6.76 3.39 23.56
CA ASP A 87 -6.05 3.56 22.30
C ASP A 87 -6.18 2.32 21.40
N MET A 88 -6.34 2.54 20.09
CA MET A 88 -6.61 1.47 19.13
C MET A 88 -5.31 0.77 18.73
N PRO A 89 -5.15 -0.55 18.95
CA PRO A 89 -4.02 -1.29 18.41
C PRO A 89 -4.03 -1.26 16.87
N PHE A 90 -2.86 -1.16 16.25
CA PHE A 90 -2.71 -1.24 14.81
C PHE A 90 -1.51 -2.10 14.40
N ALA A 91 -1.61 -2.67 13.20
CA ALA A 91 -0.50 -3.23 12.44
C ALA A 91 -0.55 -2.63 11.03
N LEU A 92 0.56 -2.05 10.58
CA LEU A 92 0.71 -1.46 9.25
C LEU A 92 1.78 -2.23 8.48
N CYS A 93 1.40 -2.87 7.39
CA CYS A 93 2.25 -3.78 6.64
C CYS A 93 2.65 -3.18 5.28
N PHE A 94 3.95 -3.16 5.00
CA PHE A 94 4.53 -2.71 3.74
C PHE A 94 5.10 -3.91 2.95
N GLY A 95 5.06 -3.84 1.62
CA GLY A 95 5.55 -4.91 0.76
C GLY A 95 4.77 -6.22 0.94
N VAL A 96 3.46 -6.12 1.17
CA VAL A 96 2.55 -7.27 1.29
C VAL A 96 2.34 -7.93 -0.08
N PRO A 97 1.77 -9.15 -0.15
CA PRO A 97 1.35 -9.75 -1.42
C PRO A 97 0.57 -8.75 -2.30
N PRO A 98 0.88 -8.61 -3.60
CA PRO A 98 0.22 -7.64 -4.47
C PRO A 98 -1.32 -7.74 -4.46
N ALA A 99 -1.87 -8.96 -4.40
CA ALA A 99 -3.32 -9.17 -4.27
C ALA A 99 -3.91 -8.56 -3.00
N ALA A 100 -3.16 -8.52 -1.89
CA ALA A 100 -3.61 -7.91 -0.64
C ALA A 100 -3.70 -6.38 -0.74
N ILE A 101 -2.83 -5.73 -1.52
CA ILE A 101 -2.94 -4.29 -1.81
C ILE A 101 -4.20 -4.02 -2.62
N MET A 102 -4.45 -4.81 -3.67
CA MET A 102 -5.65 -4.63 -4.50
C MET A 102 -6.92 -4.78 -3.65
N VAL A 103 -7.01 -5.89 -2.91
CA VAL A 103 -8.20 -6.20 -2.11
C VAL A 103 -8.45 -5.20 -0.98
N SER A 104 -7.40 -4.61 -0.38
CA SER A 104 -7.57 -3.64 0.71
C SER A 104 -8.24 -2.32 0.27
N GLY A 105 -8.26 -2.02 -1.03
CA GLY A 105 -9.00 -0.89 -1.59
C GLY A 105 -10.37 -1.26 -2.17
N MET A 106 -10.80 -2.52 -2.09
CA MET A 106 -12.14 -2.92 -2.53
C MET A 106 -13.20 -2.43 -1.53
N PRO A 107 -14.38 -1.99 -2.00
CA PRO A 107 -15.51 -1.68 -1.12
C PRO A 107 -16.18 -2.98 -0.66
N ILE A 108 -15.57 -3.60 0.35
CA ILE A 108 -16.06 -4.84 0.95
C ILE A 108 -17.12 -4.51 2.01
N LEU A 109 -18.10 -5.39 2.15
CA LEU A 109 -19.17 -5.24 3.13
C LEU A 109 -18.60 -5.19 4.57
N LYS A 110 -19.18 -4.31 5.39
CA LYS A 110 -18.86 -4.23 6.82
C LYS A 110 -18.99 -5.60 7.49
N GLY A 111 -17.95 -6.00 8.23
CA GLY A 111 -17.91 -7.26 8.99
C GLY A 111 -17.41 -8.45 8.17
N VAL A 112 -17.09 -8.25 6.90
CA VAL A 112 -16.40 -9.23 6.06
C VAL A 112 -14.91 -8.89 6.06
N ASN A 113 -14.05 -9.92 6.05
CA ASN A 113 -12.61 -9.76 6.13
C ASN A 113 -11.97 -9.81 4.72
N GLU A 114 -11.18 -8.79 4.40
CA GLU A 114 -10.40 -8.62 3.18
C GLU A 114 -9.52 -9.85 2.87
N ALA A 115 -8.97 -10.52 3.88
CA ALA A 115 -8.14 -11.73 3.71
C ALA A 115 -8.86 -12.84 2.92
N GLY A 116 -10.18 -12.97 3.09
CA GLY A 116 -10.98 -13.93 2.33
C GLY A 116 -11.07 -13.58 0.84
N TYR A 117 -11.11 -12.28 0.52
CA TYR A 117 -11.13 -11.80 -0.87
C TYR A 117 -9.78 -11.94 -1.56
N VAL A 118 -8.67 -11.86 -0.80
CA VAL A 118 -7.34 -12.23 -1.33
C VAL A 118 -7.37 -13.68 -1.82
N GLY A 119 -7.92 -14.59 -1.02
CA GLY A 119 -8.09 -15.99 -1.42
C GLY A 119 -9.03 -16.20 -2.61
N ALA A 120 -10.08 -15.39 -2.72
CA ALA A 120 -10.96 -15.42 -3.89
C ALA A 120 -10.26 -14.95 -5.17
N LEU A 121 -9.36 -13.96 -5.07
CA LEU A 121 -8.63 -13.40 -6.20
C LEU A 121 -7.49 -14.31 -6.67
N THR A 122 -6.76 -14.93 -5.75
CA THR A 122 -5.56 -15.73 -6.06
C THR A 122 -5.83 -17.23 -6.14
N GLY A 123 -6.96 -17.69 -5.60
CA GLY A 123 -7.27 -19.12 -5.44
C GLY A 123 -6.63 -19.78 -4.22
N ASN A 124 -5.78 -19.07 -3.45
CA ASN A 124 -5.16 -19.58 -2.23
C ASN A 124 -5.28 -18.57 -1.08
N PRO A 125 -5.55 -19.01 0.16
CA PRO A 125 -5.70 -18.11 1.29
C PRO A 125 -4.41 -17.32 1.56
N VAL A 126 -4.55 -16.08 2.02
CA VAL A 126 -3.40 -15.30 2.51
C VAL A 126 -2.89 -15.90 3.81
N GLU A 127 -1.59 -16.20 3.86
CA GLU A 127 -0.93 -16.63 5.08
C GLU A 127 -0.69 -15.44 6.01
N VAL A 128 -1.03 -15.62 7.29
CA VAL A 128 -0.89 -14.59 8.31
C VAL A 128 -0.16 -15.11 9.55
N ILE A 129 0.47 -14.19 10.28
CA ILE A 129 1.14 -14.41 11.56
C ILE A 129 0.68 -13.34 12.55
N GLU A 130 0.57 -13.71 13.81
CA GLU A 130 0.26 -12.77 14.89
C GLU A 130 1.41 -11.76 15.05
N CYS A 131 1.05 -10.50 15.31
CA CYS A 131 1.98 -9.43 15.61
C CYS A 131 2.69 -9.65 16.96
N GLU A 132 3.87 -9.06 17.12
CA GLU A 132 4.70 -9.25 18.33
C GLU A 132 4.13 -8.54 19.56
N THR A 133 3.38 -7.46 19.37
CA THR A 133 2.96 -6.54 20.43
C THR A 133 1.44 -6.43 20.61
N ASN A 134 0.64 -7.07 19.75
CA ASN A 134 -0.81 -7.06 19.80
C ASN A 134 -1.43 -8.26 19.07
N ASP A 135 -2.71 -8.52 19.31
CA ASP A 135 -3.45 -9.69 18.80
C ASP A 135 -3.92 -9.52 17.32
N ILE A 136 -3.24 -8.68 16.54
CA ILE A 136 -3.54 -8.46 15.10
C ILE A 136 -2.72 -9.44 14.27
N TYR A 137 -3.32 -9.94 13.19
CA TYR A 137 -2.65 -10.80 12.24
C TYR A 137 -2.13 -10.00 11.03
N ALA A 138 -0.83 -10.08 10.77
CA ALA A 138 -0.17 -9.48 9.62
C ALA A 138 0.16 -10.56 8.55
N PRO A 139 0.19 -10.22 7.25
CA PRO A 139 0.64 -11.17 6.22
C PRO A 139 2.08 -11.65 6.49
N THR A 140 2.31 -12.97 6.50
CA THR A 140 3.65 -13.57 6.73
C THR A 140 4.70 -13.11 5.73
N ARG A 141 4.23 -12.60 4.58
CA ARG A 141 5.02 -12.20 3.43
C ARG A 141 5.23 -10.69 3.32
N ALA A 142 4.82 -9.90 4.29
CA ALA A 142 5.15 -8.48 4.35
C ALA A 142 6.68 -8.28 4.42
N GLU A 143 7.17 -7.17 3.86
CA GLU A 143 8.58 -6.77 3.93
C GLU A 143 8.87 -6.10 5.28
N ILE A 144 7.96 -5.23 5.74
CA ILE A 144 8.08 -4.43 6.96
C ILE A 144 6.70 -4.37 7.63
N VAL A 145 6.64 -4.52 8.95
CA VAL A 145 5.41 -4.34 9.75
C VAL A 145 5.68 -3.36 10.88
N TYR A 146 4.85 -2.33 11.00
CA TYR A 146 4.81 -1.43 12.14
C TYR A 146 3.67 -1.82 13.05
N GLU A 147 3.94 -1.92 14.33
CA GLU A 147 2.95 -2.28 15.33
C GLU A 147 2.90 -1.23 16.44
N GLY A 148 1.72 -0.99 16.97
CA GLY A 148 1.56 -0.11 18.11
C GLY A 148 0.11 0.33 18.27
N PHE A 149 -0.08 1.61 18.59
CA PHE A 149 -1.40 2.14 18.91
C PHE A 149 -1.67 3.49 18.23
N VAL A 150 -2.93 3.71 17.88
CA VAL A 150 -3.47 4.98 17.40
C VAL A 150 -4.08 5.69 18.58
N SER A 151 -3.57 6.88 18.87
CA SER A 151 -4.07 7.65 19.99
C SER A 151 -5.50 8.11 19.75
N THR A 152 -6.34 7.92 20.76
CA THR A 152 -7.72 8.42 20.79
C THR A 152 -7.82 9.88 21.22
N THR A 153 -6.76 10.42 21.81
CA THR A 153 -6.74 11.77 22.43
C THR A 153 -5.73 12.71 21.81
N GLU A 154 -4.66 12.18 21.20
CA GLU A 154 -3.61 12.95 20.56
C GLU A 154 -3.78 12.98 19.04
N ALA A 155 -3.58 14.17 18.47
CA ALA A 155 -3.57 14.38 17.03
C ALA A 155 -2.37 15.25 16.64
N THR A 156 -1.93 15.12 15.40
CA THR A 156 -0.83 15.90 14.82
C THR A 156 -1.23 16.46 13.46
N PRO A 157 -0.77 17.67 13.10
CA PRO A 157 -1.03 18.23 11.77
C PRO A 157 -0.47 17.31 10.68
N LYS A 158 -1.33 16.89 9.75
CA LYS A 158 -0.95 16.13 8.57
C LYS A 158 -1.09 17.00 7.32
N GLY A 159 -0.12 16.87 6.40
CA GLY A 159 -0.11 17.56 5.12
C GLY A 159 0.55 18.94 5.13
N PRO A 160 0.55 19.65 3.99
CA PRO A 160 -0.10 19.26 2.73
C PRO A 160 0.66 18.12 2.02
N MET A 161 -0.03 17.36 1.17
CA MET A 161 0.56 16.32 0.32
C MET A 161 -0.06 16.42 -1.07
N ALA A 162 0.67 15.99 -2.10
CA ALA A 162 0.07 15.77 -3.41
C ALA A 162 -0.91 14.60 -3.33
N GLU A 163 -2.05 14.74 -3.98
CA GLU A 163 -3.09 13.70 -4.05
C GLU A 163 -3.34 13.33 -5.52
N HIS A 164 -4.11 12.26 -5.74
CA HIS A 164 -4.38 11.65 -7.06
C HIS A 164 -4.87 12.66 -8.13
N HIS A 165 -5.62 13.68 -7.75
CA HIS A 165 -6.06 14.73 -8.66
C HIS A 165 -4.90 15.62 -9.19
N GLY A 166 -3.66 15.36 -8.79
CA GLY A 166 -2.46 16.01 -9.35
C GLY A 166 -2.08 17.34 -8.71
N HIS A 167 -2.73 17.70 -7.61
CA HIS A 167 -2.53 18.98 -6.95
C HIS A 167 -2.11 18.80 -5.48
N ILE A 168 -1.33 19.78 -5.01
CA ILE A 168 -1.09 20.03 -3.59
C ILE A 168 -1.93 21.26 -3.26
N PHE A 169 -2.73 21.22 -2.21
CA PHE A 169 -3.45 22.39 -1.71
C PHE A 169 -2.62 23.07 -0.62
N PRO A 170 -1.91 24.18 -0.91
CA PRO A 170 -1.03 24.80 0.07
C PRO A 170 -1.84 25.39 1.22
N GLY A 171 -1.39 25.16 2.45
CA GLY A 171 -2.09 25.62 3.66
C GLY A 171 -3.23 24.70 4.11
N GLU A 172 -3.58 23.66 3.36
CA GLU A 172 -4.45 22.60 3.87
C GLU A 172 -3.65 21.66 4.77
N SER A 173 -3.97 21.69 6.06
CA SER A 173 -3.52 20.74 7.05
C SER A 173 -4.72 20.29 7.88
N HIS A 174 -4.77 19.00 8.16
CA HIS A 174 -5.80 18.43 9.01
C HIS A 174 -5.12 17.71 10.17
N ASP A 175 -5.63 17.93 11.38
CA ASP A 175 -5.21 17.14 12.52
C ASP A 175 -5.68 15.70 12.31
N CYS A 176 -4.72 14.78 12.35
CA CYS A 176 -4.96 13.34 12.23
C CYS A 176 -4.51 12.65 13.52
N PRO A 177 -5.16 11.55 13.94
CA PRO A 177 -4.74 10.79 15.11
C PRO A 177 -3.26 10.41 15.07
N LEU A 178 -2.58 10.50 16.22
CA LEU A 178 -1.17 10.16 16.33
C LEU A 178 -0.97 8.63 16.33
N PHE A 179 -0.07 8.15 15.47
CA PHE A 179 0.36 6.75 15.44
C PHE A 179 1.62 6.58 16.29
N ARG A 180 1.53 5.80 17.36
CA ARG A 180 2.66 5.45 18.23
C ARG A 180 3.14 4.05 17.88
N VAL A 181 4.33 3.96 17.27
CA VAL A 181 4.96 2.70 16.88
C VAL A 181 5.78 2.16 18.06
N ASN A 182 5.45 0.97 18.53
CA ASN A 182 6.15 0.27 19.61
C ASN A 182 7.16 -0.74 19.08
N ALA A 183 6.87 -1.36 17.93
CA ALA A 183 7.75 -2.32 17.29
C ALA A 183 7.76 -2.14 15.77
N ILE A 184 8.93 -2.38 15.19
CA ILE A 184 9.13 -2.50 13.74
C ILE A 184 9.77 -3.87 13.51
N THR A 185 9.05 -4.76 12.82
CA THR A 185 9.57 -6.05 12.37
C THR A 185 9.75 -6.01 10.85
N HIS A 186 10.76 -6.72 10.33
CA HIS A 186 11.06 -6.69 8.90
C HIS A 186 11.82 -7.94 8.45
N ARG A 187 11.77 -8.22 7.14
CA ARG A 187 12.61 -9.24 6.51
C ARG A 187 14.07 -8.79 6.49
N THR A 188 14.99 -9.74 6.34
CA THR A 188 16.38 -9.43 5.98
C THR A 188 16.39 -8.73 4.61
N ASP A 189 17.13 -7.63 4.50
CA ASP A 189 17.19 -6.79 3.30
C ASP A 189 15.80 -6.34 2.83
N PRO A 190 15.10 -5.50 3.63
CA PRO A 190 13.69 -5.19 3.40
C PRO A 190 13.50 -4.21 2.24
N ILE A 191 12.45 -4.44 1.45
CA ILE A 191 12.04 -3.54 0.36
C ILE A 191 10.84 -2.70 0.81
N LEU A 192 10.98 -1.37 0.81
CA LEU A 192 9.88 -0.44 1.08
C LEU A 192 9.24 0.02 -0.23
N PRO A 193 8.02 -0.44 -0.57
CA PRO A 193 7.29 0.14 -1.69
C PRO A 193 6.86 1.57 -1.36
N VAL A 194 6.98 2.47 -2.34
CA VAL A 194 6.61 3.88 -2.21
C VAL A 194 5.74 4.28 -3.39
N CYS A 195 4.62 4.94 -3.11
CA CYS A 195 3.81 5.62 -4.11
C CYS A 195 4.03 7.13 -4.01
N VAL A 196 4.26 7.77 -5.14
CA VAL A 196 4.45 9.22 -5.25
C VAL A 196 3.20 9.83 -5.87
N ALA A 197 2.17 9.99 -5.02
CA ALA A 197 0.88 10.52 -5.44
C ALA A 197 1.02 11.89 -6.09
N GLY A 198 0.18 12.15 -7.10
CA GLY A 198 0.21 13.40 -7.81
C GLY A 198 -0.32 13.25 -9.23
N ARG A 199 0.31 13.95 -10.18
CA ARG A 199 -0.22 13.99 -11.54
C ARG A 199 -0.13 12.59 -12.16
N ALA A 200 -1.18 12.14 -12.82
CA ALA A 200 -1.23 10.85 -13.51
C ALA A 200 -0.10 10.64 -14.53
N PRO A 201 0.20 9.38 -14.91
CA PRO A 201 -0.22 8.15 -14.22
C PRO A 201 0.68 7.87 -13.00
N GLU A 202 0.13 7.22 -11.98
CA GLU A 202 0.80 6.64 -10.80
C GLU A 202 -0.14 5.62 -10.13
N GLU A 203 0.30 4.88 -9.11
CA GLU A 203 -0.43 3.75 -8.49
C GLU A 203 -1.89 4.04 -8.16
N ASN A 204 -2.24 5.26 -7.73
CA ASN A 204 -3.63 5.58 -7.44
C ASN A 204 -4.51 5.40 -8.70
N HIS A 205 -4.00 5.76 -9.87
CA HIS A 205 -4.71 5.63 -11.14
C HIS A 205 -4.67 4.19 -11.65
N THR A 206 -3.47 3.59 -11.66
CA THR A 206 -3.25 2.27 -12.30
C THR A 206 -3.80 1.11 -11.48
N VAL A 207 -3.86 1.24 -10.16
CA VAL A 207 -4.42 0.23 -9.25
C VAL A 207 -5.85 0.58 -8.90
N TRP A 208 -6.09 1.70 -8.19
CA TRP A 208 -7.45 2.00 -7.70
C TRP A 208 -8.41 2.35 -8.82
N GLY A 209 -7.98 3.15 -9.80
CA GLY A 209 -8.83 3.53 -10.93
C GLY A 209 -9.32 2.34 -11.75
N LEU A 210 -8.48 1.30 -11.90
CA LEU A 210 -8.88 0.05 -12.56
C LEU A 210 -9.94 -0.70 -11.75
N MET A 211 -9.78 -0.76 -10.44
CA MET A 211 -10.70 -1.47 -9.55
C MET A 211 -12.06 -0.78 -9.45
N GLN A 212 -12.08 0.55 -9.34
CA GLN A 212 -13.30 1.35 -9.38
C GLN A 212 -14.03 1.23 -10.72
N ALA A 213 -13.30 1.16 -11.84
CA ALA A 213 -13.90 0.94 -13.14
C ALA A 213 -14.59 -0.44 -13.22
N ALA A 214 -13.95 -1.49 -12.69
CA ALA A 214 -14.55 -2.83 -12.61
C ALA A 214 -15.82 -2.86 -11.73
N GLU A 215 -15.80 -2.17 -10.59
CA GLU A 215 -16.97 -2.03 -9.73
C GLU A 215 -18.09 -1.25 -10.42
N THR A 216 -17.78 -0.11 -11.03
CA THR A 216 -18.74 0.73 -11.77
C THR A 216 -19.44 -0.08 -12.86
N LEU A 217 -18.69 -0.91 -13.59
CA LEU A 217 -19.25 -1.81 -14.58
C LEU A 217 -20.27 -2.77 -13.96
N THR A 218 -19.90 -3.40 -12.84
CA THR A 218 -20.75 -4.34 -12.11
C THR A 218 -22.04 -3.66 -11.64
N ILE A 219 -21.93 -2.49 -11.00
CA ILE A 219 -23.08 -1.70 -10.55
C ILE A 219 -24.02 -1.36 -11.71
N CYS A 220 -23.48 -0.94 -12.85
CA CYS A 220 -24.27 -0.62 -14.04
C CYS A 220 -25.04 -1.85 -14.56
N GLN A 221 -24.36 -3.00 -14.62
CA GLN A 221 -24.94 -4.24 -15.12
C GLN A 221 -26.01 -4.80 -14.18
N ASP A 222 -25.77 -4.75 -12.87
CA ASP A 222 -26.76 -5.15 -11.85
C ASP A 222 -28.01 -4.25 -11.88
N ALA A 223 -27.84 -2.97 -12.23
CA ALA A 223 -28.95 -2.05 -12.47
C ALA A 223 -29.70 -2.29 -13.80
N GLY A 224 -29.30 -3.29 -14.59
CA GLY A 224 -29.90 -3.64 -15.87
C GLY A 224 -29.53 -2.69 -17.02
N LEU A 225 -28.49 -1.86 -16.85
CA LEU A 225 -28.01 -0.98 -17.92
C LEU A 225 -27.17 -1.79 -18.93
N PRO A 226 -27.29 -1.51 -20.24
CA PRO A 226 -26.57 -2.25 -21.28
C PRO A 226 -25.11 -1.76 -21.42
N ILE A 227 -24.38 -1.65 -20.30
CA ILE A 227 -22.99 -1.20 -20.26
C ILE A 227 -22.07 -2.42 -20.37
N THR A 228 -21.20 -2.42 -21.37
CA THR A 228 -20.26 -3.53 -21.64
C THR A 228 -18.84 -3.25 -21.15
N MET A 229 -18.53 -1.99 -20.82
CA MET A 229 -17.21 -1.58 -20.33
C MET A 229 -17.35 -0.28 -19.54
N ALA A 230 -16.60 -0.17 -18.45
CA ALA A 230 -16.32 1.07 -17.76
C ALA A 230 -14.80 1.25 -17.67
N TRP A 231 -14.34 2.49 -17.75
CA TRP A 231 -12.93 2.84 -17.72
C TRP A 231 -12.75 4.23 -17.13
N ASN A 232 -11.77 4.37 -16.24
CA ASN A 232 -11.34 5.64 -15.70
C ASN A 232 -10.06 6.07 -16.45
N PRO A 233 -10.14 7.01 -17.43
CA PRO A 233 -8.96 7.45 -18.16
C PRO A 233 -7.95 8.07 -17.20
N PHE A 234 -6.74 7.50 -17.11
CA PHE A 234 -5.74 7.96 -16.15
C PHE A 234 -5.42 9.45 -16.32
N GLU A 235 -5.39 9.92 -17.55
CA GLU A 235 -5.11 11.31 -17.93
C GLU A 235 -6.15 12.30 -17.42
N SER A 236 -7.35 11.82 -17.08
CA SER A 236 -8.43 12.64 -16.52
C SER A 236 -8.23 12.95 -15.04
N HIS A 237 -7.33 12.22 -14.36
CA HIS A 237 -7.14 12.31 -12.91
C HIS A 237 -8.38 12.02 -12.07
N CYS A 238 -9.39 11.38 -12.68
CA CYS A 238 -10.62 11.01 -12.00
C CYS A 238 -10.41 9.66 -11.30
N LEU A 239 -10.50 9.69 -9.97
CA LEU A 239 -10.77 8.56 -9.08
C LEU A 239 -12.04 8.85 -8.28
#